data_AF-A0A7L0GMH0-F1
#
_entry.id   AF-A0A7L0GMH0-F1
#
_cell.length_a   1.000
_cell.length_b   1.000
_cell.length_c   1.000
_cell.angle_alpha   90.00
_cell.angle_beta   90.00
_cell.angle_gamma   90.00
#
_symmetry.space_group_name_H-M   'P 1'
#
loop_
_entity.id
_entity.type
_entity.pdbx_description
1 polymer ?
#
loop_
_entity_poly.entity_id
_entity_poly.type
_entity_poly.pdbx_seq_one_letter_code
_entity_poly.pdbx_strand_id
1 'polypeptide(L)'
;RWALWFFKNDKSKTWQANLRLISKFDTVEDFWALYNHIQLSSNLMPGCDYSLFKDGIEPMWEDEKNKRGGRWLITLNKQQRRSDLDRFWLETLLCLIGESFDDYSDDVCGAVVNVRTKGDKIAIWTTECENRDAVTHIGRVYKERLGLPPKIVIGYQSHADTATKSGSTTKNRFVV
;
A
#
# COMPACT_ATOMS: atom_id res chain seq x y z
N ARG A 1 10.34 13.13 2.05
CA ARG A 1 9.14 13.57 2.82
C ARG A 1 7.96 12.69 2.44
N TRP A 2 7.14 12.31 3.41
CA TRP A 2 5.99 11.43 3.26
C TRP A 2 4.70 12.08 3.80
N ALA A 3 3.55 11.63 3.31
CA ALA A 3 2.23 12.08 3.69
C ALA A 3 1.37 10.87 4.08
N LEU A 4 0.82 10.87 5.31
CA LEU A 4 -0.12 9.87 5.78
C LEU A 4 -1.55 10.34 5.52
N TRP A 5 -2.33 9.47 4.89
CA TRP A 5 -3.73 9.70 4.54
C TRP A 5 -4.62 8.67 5.22
N PHE A 6 -5.83 9.08 5.56
CA PHE A 6 -6.90 8.23 6.06
C PHE A 6 -8.09 8.26 5.13
N PHE A 7 -8.63 7.09 4.83
CA PHE A 7 -9.88 6.95 4.10
C PHE A 7 -10.92 6.29 5.01
N LYS A 8 -12.14 6.81 5.02
CA LYS A 8 -13.30 6.17 5.66
C LYS A 8 -14.43 6.05 4.65
N ASN A 9 -14.84 4.83 4.34
CA ASN A 9 -15.92 4.59 3.39
C ASN A 9 -17.29 5.07 3.91
N ASP A 10 -17.62 6.32 3.63
CA ASP A 10 -18.96 6.89 3.81
C ASP A 10 -19.69 6.84 2.47
N LYS A 11 -20.73 6.00 2.40
CA LYS A 11 -21.50 5.77 1.17
C LYS A 11 -22.28 7.01 0.69
N SER A 12 -22.43 8.04 1.54
CA SER A 12 -23.09 9.29 1.17
C SER A 12 -22.19 10.25 0.40
N LYS A 13 -20.89 9.96 0.31
CA LYS A 13 -19.88 10.85 -0.29
C LYS A 13 -19.20 10.19 -1.49
N THR A 14 -18.60 11.01 -2.34
CA THR A 14 -17.69 10.53 -3.37
C THR A 14 -16.45 9.90 -2.73
N TRP A 15 -15.75 9.04 -3.46
CA TRP A 15 -14.53 8.39 -2.97
C TRP A 15 -13.47 9.42 -2.56
N GLN A 16 -13.25 10.45 -3.39
CA GLN A 16 -12.29 11.52 -3.12
C GLN A 16 -12.64 12.29 -1.84
N ALA A 17 -13.93 12.57 -1.58
CA ALA A 17 -14.36 13.27 -0.37
C ALA A 17 -14.21 12.45 0.93
N ASN A 18 -13.98 11.13 0.80
CA ASN A 18 -13.70 10.23 1.92
C ASN A 18 -12.22 10.13 2.26
N LEU A 19 -11.34 10.62 1.39
CA LEU A 19 -9.90 10.65 1.59
C LEU A 19 -9.48 11.93 2.32
N ARG A 20 -8.66 11.81 3.36
CA ARG A 20 -8.18 12.92 4.17
C ARG A 20 -6.70 12.81 4.43
N LEU A 21 -5.96 13.90 4.23
CA LEU A 21 -4.60 14.04 4.71
C LEU A 21 -4.61 14.15 6.24
N ILE A 22 -3.79 13.34 6.92
CA ILE A 22 -3.64 13.39 8.38
C ILE A 22 -2.46 14.28 8.74
N SER A 23 -1.28 13.93 8.24
CA SER A 23 -0.03 14.60 8.57
C SER A 23 1.02 14.32 7.51
N LYS A 24 2.04 15.19 7.45
CA LYS A 24 3.24 15.01 6.65
C LYS A 24 4.45 14.98 7.58
N PHE A 25 5.48 14.25 7.20
CA PHE A 25 6.72 14.15 7.96
C PHE A 25 7.91 13.91 7.03
N ASP A 26 9.09 14.35 7.43
CA ASP A 26 10.35 14.10 6.73
C ASP A 26 11.50 13.66 7.66
N THR A 27 11.22 13.45 8.95
CA THR A 27 12.17 12.91 9.92
C THR A 27 11.71 11.55 10.47
N VAL A 28 12.64 10.79 11.03
CA VAL A 28 12.35 9.50 11.67
C VAL A 28 11.60 9.71 12.98
N GLU A 29 11.93 10.77 13.71
CA GLU A 29 11.29 11.18 14.95
C GLU A 29 9.81 11.51 14.72
N ASP A 30 9.50 12.30 13.68
CA ASP A 30 8.12 12.64 13.33
C ASP A 30 7.34 11.42 12.86
N PHE A 31 7.98 10.50 12.13
CA PHE A 31 7.37 9.22 11.78
C PHE A 31 6.94 8.44 13.02
N TRP A 32 7.85 8.23 13.98
CA TRP A 32 7.54 7.48 15.19
C TRP A 32 6.56 8.21 16.10
N ALA A 33 6.66 9.54 16.18
CA ALA A 33 5.68 10.35 16.88
C ALA A 33 4.28 10.15 16.28
N LEU A 34 4.14 10.23 14.96
CA LEU A 34 2.86 9.99 14.28
C LEU A 34 2.37 8.55 14.49
N TYR A 35 3.22 7.54 14.22
CA TYR A 35 2.85 6.12 14.30
C TYR A 35 2.34 5.74 15.69
N ASN A 36 2.98 6.26 16.76
CA ASN A 36 2.60 5.98 18.14
C ASN A 36 1.32 6.70 18.60
N HIS A 37 0.83 7.71 17.84
CA HIS A 37 -0.39 8.47 18.17
C HIS A 37 -1.58 8.15 17.25
N ILE A 38 -1.42 7.25 16.27
CA ILE A 38 -2.52 6.78 15.44
C ILE A 38 -2.99 5.39 15.87
N GLN A 39 -4.21 5.05 15.47
CA GLN A 39 -4.77 3.73 15.73
C GLN A 39 -4.10 2.69 14.84
N LEU A 40 -3.78 1.53 15.41
CA LEU A 40 -3.26 0.40 14.64
C LEU A 40 -4.27 -0.06 13.57
N SER A 41 -3.75 -0.58 12.46
CA SER A 41 -4.57 -0.98 11.31
C SER A 41 -5.56 -2.08 11.67
N SER A 42 -5.16 -3.04 12.51
CA SER A 42 -6.03 -4.12 13.01
C SER A 42 -7.24 -3.62 13.81
N ASN A 43 -7.13 -2.42 14.40
CA ASN A 43 -8.16 -1.81 15.23
C ASN A 43 -9.09 -0.88 14.44
N LEU A 44 -8.79 -0.59 13.17
CA LEU A 44 -9.67 0.25 12.36
C LEU A 44 -11.02 -0.43 12.08
N MET A 45 -12.05 0.40 11.91
CA MET A 45 -13.35 -0.10 11.46
C MET A 45 -13.25 -0.64 10.03
N PRO A 46 -13.92 -1.76 9.70
CA PRO A 46 -14.02 -2.23 8.32
C PRO A 46 -14.53 -1.14 7.38
N GLY A 47 -13.83 -0.95 6.26
CA GLY A 47 -14.06 0.14 5.32
C GLY A 47 -13.16 1.36 5.52
N CYS A 48 -12.26 1.34 6.50
CA CYS A 48 -11.21 2.35 6.64
C CYS A 48 -9.88 1.87 6.05
N ASP A 49 -9.08 2.83 5.59
CA ASP A 49 -7.74 2.61 5.02
C ASP A 49 -6.74 3.62 5.58
N TYR A 50 -5.48 3.21 5.69
CA TYR A 50 -4.35 4.12 5.75
C TYR A 50 -3.56 4.06 4.45
N SER A 51 -3.01 5.20 4.04
CA SER A 51 -2.09 5.27 2.91
C SER A 51 -0.90 6.15 3.26
N LEU A 52 0.32 5.68 3.06
CA LEU A 52 1.53 6.48 3.19
C LEU A 52 2.14 6.67 1.80
N PHE A 53 2.18 7.91 1.30
CA PHE A 53 2.68 8.24 -0.04
C PHE A 53 3.73 9.33 0.04
N LYS A 54 4.65 9.37 -0.93
CA LYS A 54 5.61 10.47 -1.04
C LYS A 54 4.86 11.79 -1.16
N ASP A 55 5.42 12.86 -0.56
CA ASP A 55 4.76 14.17 -0.61
C ASP A 55 4.54 14.64 -2.06
N GLY A 56 3.35 15.17 -2.34
CA GLY A 56 2.93 15.54 -3.70
C GLY A 56 2.31 14.40 -4.52
N ILE A 57 2.23 13.17 -3.99
CA ILE A 57 1.51 12.07 -4.64
C ILE A 57 0.25 11.75 -3.82
N GLU A 58 -0.91 11.88 -4.45
CA GLU A 58 -2.18 11.48 -3.84
C GLU A 58 -2.37 9.95 -3.96
N PRO A 59 -2.94 9.27 -2.94
CA PRO A 59 -3.13 7.81 -2.94
C PRO A 59 -4.32 7.37 -3.80
N MET A 60 -4.36 7.84 -5.05
CA MET A 60 -5.42 7.55 -6.02
C MET A 60 -4.84 7.27 -7.40
N TRP A 61 -5.52 6.39 -8.14
CA TRP A 61 -5.25 6.05 -9.54
C TRP A 61 -5.24 7.24 -10.51
N GLU A 62 -5.94 8.35 -10.25
CA GLU A 62 -5.91 9.53 -11.13
C GLU A 62 -4.62 10.35 -11.03
N ASP A 63 -3.85 10.20 -9.95
CA ASP A 63 -2.59 10.92 -9.78
C ASP A 63 -1.62 10.59 -10.93
N GLU A 64 -0.95 11.62 -11.46
CA GLU A 64 -0.02 11.51 -12.59
C GLU A 64 1.09 10.47 -12.35
N LYS A 65 1.51 10.29 -11.09
CA LYS A 65 2.51 9.30 -10.69
C LYS A 65 1.94 7.90 -10.54
N ASN A 66 0.63 7.72 -10.42
CA ASN A 66 -0.01 6.42 -10.23
C ASN A 66 -0.73 5.91 -11.49
N LYS A 67 -1.18 6.77 -12.40
CA LYS A 67 -2.06 6.38 -13.51
C LYS A 67 -1.47 5.31 -14.44
N ARG A 68 -0.15 5.29 -14.65
CA ARG A 68 0.58 4.26 -15.42
C ARG A 68 1.16 3.15 -14.54
N GLY A 69 0.98 3.28 -13.24
CA GLY A 69 1.56 2.43 -12.24
C GLY A 69 0.78 1.16 -11.96
N GLY A 70 1.12 0.56 -10.85
CA GLY A 70 0.48 -0.63 -10.32
C GLY A 70 0.88 -0.89 -8.89
N ARG A 71 0.52 -2.07 -8.40
CA ARG A 71 0.75 -2.43 -7.00
C ARG A 71 1.10 -3.89 -6.80
N TRP A 72 2.03 -4.14 -5.88
CA TRP A 72 2.21 -5.45 -5.27
C TRP A 72 1.15 -5.67 -4.21
N LEU A 73 0.29 -6.68 -4.39
CA LEU A 73 -0.85 -6.92 -3.52
C LEU A 73 -0.64 -8.13 -2.61
N ILE A 74 -0.81 -7.90 -1.31
CA ILE A 74 -0.88 -8.94 -0.28
C ILE A 74 -2.30 -8.96 0.24
N THR A 75 -2.90 -10.16 0.31
CA THR A 75 -4.23 -10.36 0.89
C THR A 75 -4.10 -11.21 2.13
N LEU A 76 -4.60 -10.70 3.24
CA LEU A 76 -4.65 -11.38 4.53
C LEU A 76 -6.06 -11.88 4.78
N ASN A 77 -6.19 -13.08 5.31
CA ASN A 77 -7.48 -13.57 5.79
C ASN A 77 -7.84 -12.93 7.15
N LYS A 78 -9.06 -13.17 7.63
CA LYS A 78 -9.56 -12.56 8.87
C LYS A 78 -8.76 -13.00 10.11
N GLN A 79 -8.23 -14.22 10.12
CA GLN A 79 -7.43 -14.74 11.23
C GLN A 79 -6.09 -13.99 11.33
N GLN A 80 -5.50 -13.66 10.18
CA GLN A 80 -4.23 -12.93 10.09
C GLN A 80 -4.33 -11.46 10.51
N ARG A 81 -5.54 -10.89 10.66
CA ARG A 81 -5.70 -9.49 11.12
C ARG A 81 -5.01 -9.25 12.47
N ARG A 82 -5.14 -10.19 13.40
CA ARG A 82 -4.61 -10.03 14.77
C ARG A 82 -3.14 -10.41 14.87
N SER A 83 -2.66 -11.34 14.05
CA SER A 83 -1.27 -11.83 14.11
C SER A 83 -0.32 -11.05 13.22
N ASP A 84 -0.77 -10.64 12.04
CA ASP A 84 0.14 -10.23 10.95
C ASP A 84 -0.11 -8.82 10.43
N LEU A 85 -1.35 -8.29 10.47
CA LEU A 85 -1.68 -7.04 9.79
C LEU A 85 -0.84 -5.85 10.26
N ASP A 86 -0.75 -5.64 11.58
CA ASP A 86 -0.02 -4.50 12.13
C ASP A 86 1.49 -4.63 11.90
N ARG A 87 2.01 -5.86 12.02
CA ARG A 87 3.42 -6.16 11.75
C ARG A 87 3.77 -5.94 10.28
N PHE A 88 2.98 -6.47 9.35
CA PHE A 88 3.19 -6.27 7.92
C PHE A 88 3.03 -4.81 7.54
N TRP A 89 2.06 -4.10 8.11
CA TRP A 89 1.90 -2.69 7.84
C TRP A 89 3.07 -1.86 8.34
N LEU A 90 3.54 -2.10 9.57
CA LEU A 90 4.73 -1.43 10.10
C LEU A 90 5.97 -1.72 9.24
N GLU A 91 6.21 -2.99 8.90
CA GLU A 91 7.35 -3.36 8.06
C GLU A 91 7.27 -2.69 6.67
N THR A 92 6.06 -2.57 6.11
CA THR A 92 5.83 -1.83 4.86
C THR A 92 6.20 -0.35 5.02
N LEU A 93 5.74 0.31 6.09
CA LEU A 93 6.07 1.70 6.38
C LEU A 93 7.59 1.89 6.53
N LEU A 94 8.26 0.98 7.22
CA LEU A 94 9.72 0.99 7.39
C LEU A 94 10.46 0.79 6.07
N CYS A 95 9.97 -0.10 5.19
CA CYS A 95 10.53 -0.28 3.84
C CYS A 95 10.45 1.00 3.01
N LEU A 96 9.34 1.75 3.14
CA LEU A 96 9.12 3.01 2.45
C LEU A 96 10.06 4.10 2.99
N ILE A 97 9.95 4.46 4.26
CA ILE A 97 10.70 5.59 4.82
C ILE A 97 12.21 5.32 4.91
N GLY A 98 12.60 4.05 4.95
CA GLY A 98 13.99 3.61 4.94
C GLY A 98 14.55 3.35 3.55
N GLU A 99 13.79 3.64 2.47
CA GLU A 99 14.21 3.48 1.07
C GLU A 99 14.83 2.09 0.80
N SER A 100 14.14 1.04 1.25
CA SER A 100 14.69 -0.33 1.27
C SER A 100 14.75 -1.02 -0.10
N PHE A 101 14.47 -0.31 -1.20
CA PHE A 101 14.46 -0.86 -2.56
C PHE A 101 15.64 -0.34 -3.39
N ASP A 102 16.68 0.17 -2.72
CA ASP A 102 17.90 0.69 -3.33
C ASP A 102 17.59 1.71 -4.44
N ASP A 103 18.23 1.57 -5.60
CA ASP A 103 18.05 2.42 -6.79
C ASP A 103 16.61 2.44 -7.32
N TYR A 104 15.78 1.46 -6.95
CA TYR A 104 14.37 1.37 -7.38
C TYR A 104 13.40 2.02 -6.38
N SER A 105 13.90 2.63 -5.30
CA SER A 105 13.02 3.32 -4.34
C SER A 105 12.34 4.54 -4.97
N ASP A 106 12.91 5.12 -6.03
CA ASP A 106 12.30 6.20 -6.82
C ASP A 106 11.05 5.74 -7.59
N ASP A 107 10.96 4.47 -7.98
CA ASP A 107 9.77 3.90 -8.62
C ASP A 107 8.61 3.72 -7.62
N VAL A 108 8.85 3.78 -6.30
CA VAL A 108 7.80 3.64 -5.27
C VAL A 108 7.06 4.97 -5.07
N CYS A 109 5.74 4.93 -5.20
CA CYS A 109 4.84 6.05 -4.90
C CYS A 109 4.45 6.07 -3.43
N GLY A 110 4.14 4.90 -2.87
CA GLY A 110 3.57 4.77 -1.54
C GLY A 110 3.00 3.39 -1.27
N ALA A 111 2.26 3.25 -0.17
CA ALA A 111 1.61 2.02 0.21
C ALA A 111 0.24 2.27 0.83
N VAL A 112 -0.64 1.27 0.72
CA VAL A 112 -2.01 1.30 1.22
C VAL A 112 -2.29 0.04 2.03
N VAL A 113 -2.92 0.21 3.20
CA VAL A 113 -3.56 -0.88 3.95
C VAL A 113 -5.06 -0.71 3.92
N ASN A 114 -5.78 -1.75 3.51
CA ASN A 114 -7.23 -1.78 3.44
C ASN A 114 -7.82 -2.72 4.47
N VAL A 115 -8.64 -2.18 5.38
CA VAL A 115 -9.31 -2.98 6.41
C VAL A 115 -10.71 -3.34 5.95
N ARG A 116 -11.01 -4.62 5.73
CA ARG A 116 -12.30 -5.06 5.15
C ARG A 116 -12.85 -6.27 5.86
N THR A 117 -14.17 -6.44 5.87
CA THR A 117 -14.82 -7.56 6.59
C THR A 117 -14.39 -8.94 6.08
N LYS A 118 -14.12 -9.07 4.78
CA LYS A 118 -13.78 -10.35 4.12
C LYS A 118 -12.30 -10.73 4.22
N GLY A 119 -11.44 -9.80 4.62
CA GLY A 119 -9.99 -9.97 4.59
C GLY A 119 -9.30 -8.66 4.22
N ASP A 120 -8.14 -8.44 4.79
CA ASP A 120 -7.40 -7.19 4.67
C ASP A 120 -6.42 -7.25 3.52
N LYS A 121 -6.00 -6.08 3.06
CA LYS A 121 -5.01 -5.98 1.98
C LYS A 121 -3.92 -5.00 2.36
N ILE A 122 -2.69 -5.30 1.99
CA ILE A 122 -1.60 -4.34 2.01
C ILE A 122 -1.02 -4.30 0.60
N ALA A 123 -0.70 -3.11 0.12
CA ALA A 123 -0.08 -2.98 -1.19
C ALA A 123 0.93 -1.84 -1.27
N ILE A 124 2.07 -2.09 -1.90
CA ILE A 124 3.02 -1.06 -2.33
C ILE A 124 2.68 -0.68 -3.76
N TRP A 125 2.59 0.62 -4.02
CA TRP A 125 2.28 1.22 -5.31
C TRP A 125 3.55 1.75 -5.95
N THR A 126 3.71 1.50 -7.24
CA THR A 126 4.87 1.93 -8.03
C THR A 126 4.42 2.69 -9.27
N THR A 127 5.26 3.58 -9.77
CA THR A 127 4.86 4.62 -10.74
C THR A 127 4.67 4.12 -12.16
N GLU A 128 5.44 3.12 -12.60
CA GLU A 128 5.39 2.59 -13.96
C GLU A 128 5.24 1.07 -13.95
N CYS A 129 4.11 0.56 -14.43
CA CYS A 129 3.82 -0.88 -14.43
C CYS A 129 4.60 -1.65 -15.50
N GLU A 130 5.16 -0.97 -16.49
CA GLU A 130 5.96 -1.59 -17.56
C GLU A 130 7.45 -1.70 -17.21
N ASN A 131 7.92 -1.02 -16.16
CA ASN A 131 9.29 -1.12 -15.66
C ASN A 131 9.50 -2.46 -14.93
N ARG A 132 9.64 -3.54 -15.70
CA ARG A 132 9.70 -4.91 -15.19
C ARG A 132 10.81 -5.11 -14.16
N ASP A 133 11.97 -4.52 -14.38
CA ASP A 133 13.14 -4.71 -13.53
C ASP A 133 12.90 -4.09 -12.15
N ALA A 134 12.46 -2.83 -12.10
CA ALA A 134 12.10 -2.16 -10.87
C ALA A 134 10.96 -2.88 -10.14
N VAL A 135 9.86 -3.16 -10.86
CA VAL A 135 8.68 -3.80 -10.26
C VAL A 135 9.03 -5.17 -9.68
N THR A 136 9.78 -6.00 -10.41
CA THR A 136 10.14 -7.34 -9.94
C THR A 136 11.12 -7.28 -8.78
N HIS A 137 12.10 -6.35 -8.81
CA HIS A 137 13.03 -6.13 -7.72
C HIS A 137 12.30 -5.73 -6.43
N ILE A 138 11.48 -4.67 -6.48
CA ILE A 138 10.67 -4.18 -5.36
C ILE A 138 9.83 -5.32 -4.77
N GLY A 139 9.19 -6.12 -5.63
CA GLY A 139 8.36 -7.24 -5.19
C GLY A 139 9.13 -8.31 -4.43
N ARG A 140 10.32 -8.68 -4.91
CA ARG A 140 11.18 -9.69 -4.26
C ARG A 140 11.66 -9.22 -2.90
N VAL A 141 12.22 -8.01 -2.84
CA VAL A 141 12.68 -7.40 -1.59
C VAL A 141 11.51 -7.28 -0.61
N TYR A 142 10.36 -6.78 -1.05
CA TYR A 142 9.20 -6.64 -0.20
C TYR A 142 8.69 -7.99 0.37
N LYS A 143 8.63 -9.03 -0.48
CA LYS A 143 8.26 -10.39 -0.05
C LYS A 143 9.22 -10.92 1.02
N GLU A 144 10.52 -10.69 0.85
CA GLU A 144 11.57 -11.09 1.79
C GLU A 144 11.48 -10.32 3.11
N ARG A 145 11.34 -9.00 3.06
CA ARG A 145 11.21 -8.13 4.25
C ARG A 145 10.03 -8.52 5.14
N LEU A 146 8.92 -8.92 4.54
CA LEU A 146 7.75 -9.40 5.28
C LEU A 146 7.91 -10.81 5.85
N GLY A 147 8.96 -11.54 5.48
CA GLY A 147 9.18 -12.92 5.87
C GLY A 147 8.10 -13.87 5.34
N LEU A 148 7.56 -13.59 4.14
CA LEU A 148 6.54 -14.45 3.55
C LEU A 148 7.16 -15.80 3.17
N PRO A 149 6.48 -16.94 3.46
CA PRO A 149 6.99 -18.25 3.09
C PRO A 149 7.25 -18.34 1.58
N PRO A 150 8.30 -19.06 1.11
CA PRO A 150 8.64 -19.13 -0.31
C PRO A 150 7.48 -19.56 -1.22
N LYS A 151 6.60 -20.44 -0.71
CA LYS A 151 5.39 -20.94 -1.38
C LYS A 151 4.30 -19.89 -1.60
N ILE A 152 4.33 -18.79 -0.85
CA ILE A 152 3.35 -17.71 -0.98
C ILE A 152 3.79 -16.83 -2.14
N VAL A 153 3.00 -16.84 -3.20
CA VAL A 153 3.19 -15.98 -4.36
C VAL A 153 2.40 -14.71 -4.16
N ILE A 154 3.05 -13.55 -4.28
CA ILE A 154 2.35 -12.26 -4.34
C ILE A 154 2.23 -11.83 -5.79
N GLY A 155 1.22 -11.01 -6.09
CA GLY A 155 0.89 -10.61 -7.46
C GLY A 155 0.97 -9.10 -7.64
N TYR A 156 1.52 -8.67 -8.77
CA TYR A 156 1.54 -7.28 -9.19
C TYR A 156 0.41 -6.99 -10.18
N GLN A 157 -0.39 -5.96 -9.91
CA GLN A 157 -1.56 -5.58 -10.71
C GLN A 157 -1.40 -4.14 -11.17
N SER A 158 -1.59 -3.84 -12.47
CA SER A 158 -1.64 -2.44 -12.90
C SER A 158 -2.90 -1.74 -12.37
N HIS A 159 -2.80 -0.44 -12.19
CA HIS A 159 -3.94 0.38 -11.82
C HIS A 159 -4.99 0.40 -12.94
N ALA A 160 -4.57 0.49 -14.21
CA ALA A 160 -5.46 0.43 -15.38
C ALA A 160 -6.24 -0.88 -15.51
N ASP A 161 -5.66 -2.04 -15.21
CA ASP A 161 -6.40 -3.31 -15.24
C ASP A 161 -7.35 -3.43 -14.05
N THR A 162 -6.95 -2.88 -12.89
CA THR A 162 -7.78 -2.86 -11.69
C THR A 162 -8.99 -1.94 -11.85
N ALA A 163 -8.77 -0.83 -12.58
CA ALA A 163 -9.75 0.20 -12.91
C ALA A 163 -10.93 -0.31 -13.73
N THR A 164 -10.61 -1.09 -14.76
CA THR A 164 -11.52 -1.46 -15.84
C THR A 164 -12.12 -2.85 -15.68
N LYS A 165 -11.82 -3.54 -14.57
CA LYS A 165 -12.23 -4.93 -14.39
C LYS A 165 -13.75 -5.08 -14.29
N SER A 166 -14.26 -6.09 -14.98
CA SER A 166 -15.67 -6.54 -14.89
C SER A 166 -15.83 -7.80 -14.01
N GLY A 167 -14.71 -8.44 -13.62
CA GLY A 167 -14.67 -9.69 -12.83
C GLY A 167 -14.21 -9.52 -11.38
N SER A 168 -14.24 -10.62 -10.62
CA SER A 168 -13.90 -10.62 -9.18
C SER A 168 -12.41 -10.32 -8.90
N THR A 169 -11.51 -10.74 -9.78
CA THR A 169 -10.05 -10.68 -9.57
C THR A 169 -9.34 -10.06 -10.77
N THR A 170 -8.42 -9.12 -10.53
CA THR A 170 -7.57 -8.52 -11.57
C THR A 170 -6.45 -9.49 -11.93
N LYS A 171 -6.11 -9.60 -13.23
CA LYS A 171 -4.98 -10.42 -13.68
C LYS A 171 -3.67 -9.79 -13.21
N ASN A 172 -2.74 -10.62 -12.74
CA ASN A 172 -1.41 -10.15 -12.36
C ASN A 172 -0.54 -9.99 -13.62
N ARG A 173 0.23 -8.90 -13.70
CA ARG A 173 1.27 -8.71 -14.71
C ARG A 173 2.57 -9.42 -14.32
N PHE A 174 2.91 -9.39 -13.04
CA PHE A 174 4.07 -10.09 -12.49
C PHE A 174 3.70 -10.86 -11.21
N VAL A 175 4.52 -11.84 -10.88
CA VAL A 175 4.43 -12.64 -9.66
C VAL A 175 5.83 -12.87 -9.10
N VAL A 176 5.96 -12.88 -7.78
CA VAL A 176 7.23 -13.15 -7.06
C VAL A 176 7.01 -14.02 -5.82
#